data_AF-A0A3D4EFK2-F1
#
_entry.id   AF-A0A3D4EFK2-F1
#
_cell.length_a   1.000
_cell.length_b   1.000
_cell.length_c   1.000
_cell.angle_alpha   90.00
_cell.angle_beta   90.00
_cell.angle_gamma   90.00
#
_symmetry.space_group_name_H-M   'P 1'
#
loop_
_entity.id
_entity.type
_entity.pdbx_description
1 polymer ?
#
loop_
_entity_poly.entity_id
_entity_poly.type
_entity_poly.pdbx_seq_one_letter_code
_entity_poly.pdbx_strand_id
1 'polypeptide(L)' 'GMVSMMPNVKVGHIGLFRDPETLEPVKYYFKMPPDIEERDVIVVDPMLATGGSASAAIQFLKDDGVKHIK' A
#
# COMPACT_ATOMS: atom_id res chain seq x y z
N GLY A 1 -8.10 12.74 -8.35
CA GLY A 1 -8.18 11.58 -9.26
C GLY A 1 -9.15 10.56 -8.72
N MET A 2 -8.68 9.55 -7.99
CA MET A 2 -9.57 8.53 -7.42
C MET A 2 -10.53 9.07 -6.35
N VAL A 3 -10.02 9.86 -5.40
CA VAL A 3 -10.86 10.41 -4.31
C VAL A 3 -11.97 11.32 -4.85
N SER A 4 -11.72 12.06 -5.95
CA SER A 4 -12.74 12.89 -6.59
C SER A 4 -13.86 12.07 -7.26
N MET A 5 -13.58 10.83 -7.67
CA MET A 5 -14.60 9.91 -8.24
C MET A 5 -15.32 9.12 -7.14
N MET A 6 -14.67 8.91 -6.00
CA MET A 6 -15.22 8.18 -4.86
C MET A 6 -14.97 8.97 -3.56
N PRO A 7 -15.78 10.00 -3.26
CA PRO A 7 -15.50 10.94 -2.17
C PRO A 7 -15.53 10.32 -0.77
N ASN A 8 -16.17 9.16 -0.60
CA ASN A 8 -16.33 8.48 0.69
C ASN A 8 -15.24 7.42 0.97
N VAL A 9 -14.21 7.32 0.13
CA VAL A 9 -13.12 6.36 0.38
C VAL A 9 -12.27 6.77 1.57
N LYS A 10 -11.80 5.77 2.32
CA LYS A 10 -10.75 5.97 3.31
C LYS A 10 -9.40 5.90 2.62
N VAL A 11 -8.48 6.77 3.02
CA VAL A 11 -7.14 6.84 2.42
C VAL A 11 -6.11 6.34 3.43
N GLY A 12 -5.41 5.28 3.05
CA GLY A 12 -4.21 4.80 3.72
C GLY A 12 -2.94 5.27 3.02
N HIS A 13 -1.83 5.32 3.75
CA HIS A 13 -0.54 5.74 3.21
C HIS A 13 0.54 4.74 3.62
N ILE A 14 1.38 4.35 2.67
CA ILE A 14 2.55 3.50 2.87
C ILE A 14 3.76 4.29 2.37
N GLY A 15 4.72 4.52 3.27
CA GLY A 15 6.03 5.08 2.93
C GLY A 15 7.05 3.97 2.88
N LEU A 16 7.63 3.77 1.69
CA LEU A 16 8.70 2.82 1.42
C LEU A 16 9.93 3.57 0.91
N PHE A 17 11.11 3.18 1.38
CA PHE A 17 12.37 3.52 0.73
C PHE A 17 13.12 2.24 0.38
N ARG A 18 14.11 2.34 -0.50
CA ARG A 18 14.96 1.21 -0.87
C ARG A 18 16.25 1.31 -0.07
N ASP A 19 16.56 0.27 0.69
CA ASP A 19 17.85 0.17 1.38
C ASP A 19 18.98 0.20 0.32
N PRO A 20 19.98 1.08 0.46
CA PRO A 20 21.04 1.22 -0.54
C PRO A 20 22.02 0.03 -0.57
N GLU A 21 22.12 -0.76 0.50
CA GLU A 21 23.03 -1.90 0.61
C GLU A 21 22.35 -3.20 0.21
N THR A 22 21.17 -3.48 0.78
CA THR A 22 20.44 -4.74 0.52
C THR A 22 19.54 -4.66 -0.70
N LEU A 23 19.24 -3.45 -1.16
CA LEU A 23 18.29 -3.15 -2.23
C LEU A 23 16.84 -3.54 -1.90
N GLU A 24 16.56 -3.89 -0.65
CA GLU A 24 15.24 -4.30 -0.18
C GLU A 24 14.34 -3.10 0.15
N PRO A 25 13.01 -3.24 0.00
CA PRO A 25 12.05 -2.21 0.38
C PRO A 25 11.86 -2.17 1.91
N VAL A 26 12.14 -1.01 2.52
CA VAL A 26 12.01 -0.76 3.96
C VAL A 26 10.80 0.13 4.22
N LYS A 27 9.93 -0.31 5.13
CA LYS A 27 8.72 0.40 5.56
C LYS A 27 9.07 1.46 6.62
N TYR A 28 8.97 2.73 6.27
CA TYR A 28 9.20 3.85 7.20
C TYR A 28 7.91 4.53 7.66
N TYR A 29 6.81 4.36 6.93
CA TYR A 29 5.51 4.90 7.30
C TYR A 29 4.40 3.93 6.92
N PHE A 30 3.46 3.70 7.83
CA PHE A 30 2.31 2.85 7.58
C PHE A 30 1.13 3.37 8.40
N LYS A 31 0.15 3.96 7.73
CA LYS A 31 -1.07 4.46 8.35
C LYS A 31 -2.27 3.99 7.56
N MET A 32 -3.06 3.12 8.17
CA MET A 32 -4.28 2.55 7.59
C MET A 32 -5.50 2.93 8.42
N PRO A 33 -6.70 2.90 7.82
CA PRO A 33 -7.95 2.84 8.57
C PRO A 33 -7.93 1.64 9.54
N PRO A 34 -8.53 1.77 10.73
CA PRO A 34 -8.48 0.70 11.74
C PRO A 34 -9.24 -0.57 11.34
N ASP A 35 -10.13 -0.48 10.35
CA ASP A 35 -10.99 -1.55 9.83
C ASP A 35 -10.53 -2.03 8.44
N ILE A 36 -9.24 -1.92 8.12
CA ILE A 36 -8.70 -2.21 6.79
C ILE A 36 -8.88 -3.68 6.36
N GLU A 37 -8.90 -4.61 7.33
CA GLU A 37 -9.10 -6.05 7.09
C GLU A 37 -10.49 -6.39 6.50
N GLU A 38 -11.49 -5.52 6.71
CA GLU A 38 -12.86 -5.67 6.21
C GLU A 38 -13.08 -4.96 4.87
N ARG A 39 -12.04 -4.37 4.27
CA ARG A 39 -12.16 -3.48 3.11
C ARG A 39 -11.51 -4.05 1.84
N ASP A 40 -12.09 -3.69 0.71
CA ASP A 40 -11.41 -3.78 -0.58
C ASP A 40 -10.39 -2.65 -0.70
N VAL A 41 -9.15 -2.99 -1.02
CA VAL A 41 -8.04 -2.03 -1.12
C VAL A 41 -7.59 -1.89 -2.57
N ILE A 42 -7.40 -0.64 -3.00
CA ILE A 42 -6.79 -0.31 -4.29
C ILE A 42 -5.43 0.33 -4.00
N VAL A 43 -4.35 -0.28 -4.46
CA VAL A 43 -2.99 0.25 -4.33
C VAL A 43 -2.69 1.12 -5.54
N VAL A 44 -2.24 2.35 -5.29
CA VAL A 44 -1.91 3.31 -6.34
C VAL A 44 -0.43 3.66 -6.24
N ASP A 45 0.34 3.30 -7.25
CA ASP A 45 1.74 3.66 -7.43
C ASP A 45 1.89 4.34 -8.81
N PRO A 46 2.46 5.55 -8.90
CA PRO A 46 2.69 6.22 -10.18
C PRO A 46 3.49 5.39 -11.19
N MET A 47 4.35 4.47 -10.74
CA MET A 47 5.21 3.70 -11.64
C MET A 47 5.49 2.30 -11.10
N LEU A 48 5.03 1.28 -11.84
CA LEU A 48 5.41 -0.10 -11.62
C LEU A 48 6.67 -0.44 -12.43
N ALA A 49 7.86 -0.20 -11.84
CA ALA A 49 9.14 -0.50 -12.50
C ALA A 49 9.54 -1.98 -12.33
N THR A 50 10.17 -2.32 -11.20
CA THR A 50 10.55 -3.72 -10.86
C THR A 50 9.49 -4.44 -10.04
N GLY A 51 8.46 -3.72 -9.59
CA GLY A 51 7.42 -4.24 -8.72
C GLY A 51 7.83 -4.45 -7.26
N GLY A 52 9.07 -4.18 -6.86
CA GLY A 52 9.53 -4.39 -5.48
C GLY A 52 8.73 -3.62 -4.43
N SER A 53 8.51 -2.33 -4.66
CA SER A 53 7.70 -1.48 -3.78
C SER A 53 6.24 -1.94 -3.71
N ALA A 54 5.63 -2.25 -4.87
CA ALA A 54 4.25 -2.71 -4.93
C ALA A 54 4.08 -4.08 -4.25
N SER A 55 5.02 -5.02 -4.46
CA SER A 55 5.02 -6.33 -3.82
C SER A 55 5.14 -6.21 -2.29
N ALA A 56 6.03 -5.33 -1.81
CA ALA A 56 6.16 -5.07 -0.37
C ALA A 56 4.90 -4.43 0.21
N ALA A 57 4.32 -3.44 -0.48
CA ALA A 57 3.06 -2.82 -0.08
C ALA A 57 1.92 -3.85 0.04
N ILE A 58 1.77 -4.73 -0.95
CA ILE A 58 0.78 -5.82 -0.94
C ILE A 58 1.03 -6.77 0.22
N GLN A 59 2.29 -7.14 0.49
CA GLN A 59 2.61 -8.02 1.61
C GLN A 59 2.21 -7.39 2.95
N PHE A 60 2.54 -6.11 3.16
CA PHE A 60 2.15 -5.42 4.39
C PHE A 60 0.64 -5.32 4.57
N LEU A 61 -0.13 -5.15 3.50
CA LEU A 61 -1.59 -5.17 3.55
C LEU A 61 -2.13 -6.56 3.91
N LYS A 62 -1.53 -7.63 3.37
CA LYS A 62 -1.91 -9.01 3.71
C LYS A 62 -1.59 -9.35 5.17
N ASP A 63 -0.46 -8.89 5.67
CA ASP A 63 -0.06 -9.05 7.07
C ASP A 63 -1.06 -8.36 8.02
N ASP A 64 -1.69 -7.27 7.56
CA ASP A 64 -2.75 -6.52 8.24
C ASP A 64 -4.17 -7.10 7.98
N GLY A 65 -4.26 -8.31 7.43
CA GLY A 65 -5.53 -9.04 7.27
C GLY A 65 -6.34 -8.73 6.02
N VAL A 66 -5.83 -7.88 5.12
CA VAL A 66 -6.56 -7.51 3.88
C VAL A 66 -6.66 -8.68 2.93
N LYS A 67 -7.89 -9.00 2.51
CA LYS A 67 -8.19 -10.17 1.66
C LYS A 67 -8.33 -9.84 0.18
N HIS A 68 -8.72 -8.61 -0.13
CA HIS A 68 -9.02 -8.18 -1.50
C HIS A 68 -8.21 -6.93 -1.84
N ILE A 69 -7.22 -7.11 -2.71
CA ILE A 69 -6.28 -6.04 -3.11
C ILE A 69 -6.29 -5.95 -4.63
N LYS A 70 -6.38 -4.73 -5.16
CA LYS A 70 -6.33 -4.41 -6.60
C LYS A 70 -5.25 -3.38 -6.91
#